data_AF-A0A1Q7DIJ5-F1
#
_entry.id   AF-A0A1Q7DIJ5-F1
#
_cell.length_a   1.000
_cell.length_b   1.000
_cell.length_c   1.000
_cell.angle_alpha   90.00
_cell.angle_beta   90.00
_cell.angle_gamma   90.00
#
_symmetry.space_group_name_H-M   'P 1'
#
loop_
_entity.id
_entity.type
_entity.pdbx_description
1 polymer ?
#
loop_
_entity_poly.entity_id
_entity_poly.type
_entity_poly.pdbx_seq_one_letter_code
_entity_poly.pdbx_strand_id
1 'polypeptide(L)'
;MGSTVTILFSDIRGFTEYTDQYGDEAAFQVLQEHNEIVRRHIGAFSGKVVKTQGDSFMVAFTTARGAVLCAAAIQRAIAERTQAESGTRIAVGIGINTGEPIYEGGDFFGSTVNLAARVCATAGPGQIFVSETTRHVAGRLDGVDYIDRGLHELKGFQDQQRLYEVAWKAAQPGVPDEAEISAVEGAVQRALGVLNRVLGIGHRDDPAFRPLLECQAKASELRLTLSRAVAEQRGYTVKQVDQAMLPFADLLTLVTGREHLDDQRWGQLESGVSRAFGRPLVAAATRGRLVVGAEREAPRIAVPPPPREPEPPRAERPRRVPVVPEPPPPVPVDARAQGVRWWVSLLEAWQAWKASSMAQAHAVRAAVTRHPHLLGVQLRESPNHDGGLLCAGYFALLEHVEDQSPSFVRTAVDQAAAAVGSGDPAALDNALYGLLVGRGRLRETYADFVREVMVAAIPMPGPWADATVTEREESTSVVTRPSATVGDSGEARQELTEAQHRAGERRFALTIAPLTARFFCLRGVELRTPRDVELRLTRAGEGSDHAWSLQVRTDQLLHSPPRRLNPSGTTLPGLGRNYGDLWIGVFNPEPAAAAVYELTVTIRVQSPPGVRRTTFSPLGRGPR
;
A
#
# COMPACT_ATOMS: atom_id res chain seq x y z
N MET A 1 9.86 4.80 -35.10
CA MET A 1 10.99 4.50 -34.20
C MET A 1 10.44 3.62 -33.09
N GLY A 2 10.99 2.42 -32.90
CA GLY A 2 10.42 1.42 -31.98
C GLY A 2 10.60 1.85 -30.53
N SER A 3 9.52 1.88 -29.76
CA SER A 3 9.58 2.06 -28.31
C SER A 3 10.02 0.76 -27.65
N THR A 4 10.92 0.82 -26.67
CA THR A 4 11.28 -0.34 -25.84
C THR A 4 10.02 -0.90 -25.17
N VAL A 5 9.76 -2.19 -25.36
CA VAL A 5 8.64 -2.91 -24.75
C VAL A 5 9.13 -4.20 -24.13
N THR A 6 8.42 -4.69 -23.11
CA THR A 6 8.64 -6.01 -22.55
C THR A 6 7.52 -6.95 -22.96
N ILE A 7 7.87 -8.06 -23.60
CA ILE A 7 6.94 -9.08 -24.07
C ILE A 7 7.00 -10.27 -23.11
N LEU A 8 5.84 -10.68 -22.61
CA LEU A 8 5.64 -11.87 -21.81
C LEU A 8 4.83 -12.87 -22.64
N PHE A 9 5.29 -14.11 -22.65
CA PHE A 9 4.50 -15.26 -23.07
C PHE A 9 4.22 -16.16 -21.87
N SER A 10 3.00 -16.67 -21.78
CA SER A 10 2.64 -17.73 -20.82
C SER A 10 1.94 -18.87 -21.57
N ASP A 11 2.18 -20.10 -21.14
CA ASP A 11 1.69 -21.31 -21.82
C ASP A 11 1.43 -22.42 -20.80
N ILE A 12 0.33 -23.17 -20.96
CA ILE A 12 0.00 -24.26 -20.03
C ILE A 12 0.89 -25.46 -20.37
N ARG A 13 1.44 -26.11 -19.34
CA ARG A 13 2.25 -27.32 -19.49
C ARG A 13 1.39 -28.56 -19.38
N GLY A 14 1.46 -29.41 -20.39
CA GLY A 14 0.72 -30.67 -20.43
C GLY A 14 -0.74 -30.54 -20.88
N PHE A 15 -1.13 -29.42 -21.51
CA PHE A 15 -2.54 -29.15 -21.85
C PHE A 15 -3.08 -30.13 -22.91
N THR A 16 -2.28 -30.48 -23.91
CA THR A 16 -2.66 -31.47 -24.94
C THR A 16 -2.85 -32.85 -24.33
N GLU A 17 -1.91 -33.33 -23.52
CA GLU A 17 -2.05 -34.62 -22.83
C GLU A 17 -3.25 -34.62 -21.88
N TYR A 18 -3.52 -33.50 -21.21
CA TYR A 18 -4.71 -33.35 -20.36
C TYR A 18 -6.00 -33.45 -21.18
N THR A 19 -6.03 -32.85 -22.37
CA THR A 19 -7.20 -32.88 -23.26
C THR A 19 -7.45 -34.29 -23.77
N ASP A 20 -6.39 -35.00 -24.17
CA ASP A 20 -6.48 -36.40 -24.60
C ASP A 20 -6.97 -37.33 -23.49
N GLN A 21 -6.55 -37.07 -22.23
CA GLN A 21 -6.88 -37.92 -21.10
C GLN A 21 -8.29 -37.68 -20.53
N TYR A 22 -8.74 -36.42 -20.49
CA TYR A 22 -9.97 -36.02 -19.78
C TYR A 22 -11.07 -35.46 -20.69
N GLY A 23 -10.78 -35.29 -21.99
CA GLY A 23 -11.73 -34.80 -23.00
C GLY A 23 -11.85 -33.28 -23.06
N ASP A 24 -12.39 -32.80 -24.19
CA ASP A 24 -12.45 -31.38 -24.56
C ASP A 24 -13.21 -30.52 -23.54
N GLU A 25 -14.28 -31.04 -22.93
CA GLU A 25 -15.11 -30.26 -21.99
C GLU A 25 -14.36 -29.97 -20.68
N ALA A 26 -13.65 -30.96 -20.14
CA ALA A 26 -12.81 -30.79 -18.95
C ALA A 26 -11.60 -29.90 -19.23
N ALA A 27 -10.99 -30.04 -20.41
CA ALA A 27 -9.90 -29.17 -20.86
C ALA A 27 -10.37 -27.72 -21.02
N PHE A 28 -11.57 -27.50 -21.54
CA PHE A 28 -12.15 -26.16 -21.69
C PHE A 28 -12.40 -25.47 -20.35
N GLN A 29 -12.88 -26.20 -19.33
CA GLN A 29 -13.07 -25.64 -17.98
C GLN A 29 -11.74 -25.19 -17.36
N VAL A 30 -10.71 -26.05 -17.45
CA VAL A 30 -9.35 -25.75 -17.02
C VAL A 30 -8.78 -24.52 -17.72
N LEU A 31 -9.01 -24.41 -19.04
CA LEU A 31 -8.58 -23.28 -19.84
C LEU A 31 -9.27 -21.98 -19.41
N GLN A 32 -10.57 -22.00 -19.12
CA GLN A 32 -11.31 -20.80 -18.67
C GLN A 32 -10.79 -20.31 -17.32
N GLU A 33 -10.64 -21.21 -16.35
CA GLU A 33 -10.12 -20.86 -15.02
C GLU A 33 -8.70 -20.30 -15.11
N HIS A 34 -7.82 -20.94 -15.90
CA HIS A 34 -6.48 -20.43 -16.17
C HIS A 34 -6.54 -19.00 -16.77
N ASN A 35 -7.35 -18.81 -17.80
CA ASN A 35 -7.50 -17.52 -18.48
C ASN A 35 -7.96 -16.42 -17.52
N GLU A 36 -8.88 -16.73 -16.60
CA GLU A 36 -9.35 -15.78 -15.59
C GLU A 36 -8.23 -15.35 -14.64
N ILE A 37 -7.46 -16.30 -14.11
CA ILE A 37 -6.34 -16.03 -13.21
C ILE A 37 -5.30 -15.16 -13.93
N VAL A 38 -4.89 -15.56 -15.14
CA VAL A 38 -3.88 -14.85 -15.91
C VAL A 38 -4.35 -13.43 -16.27
N ARG A 39 -5.58 -13.26 -16.77
CA ARG A 39 -6.13 -11.94 -17.11
C ARG A 39 -6.25 -11.01 -15.92
N ARG A 40 -6.65 -11.53 -14.75
CA ARG A 40 -6.73 -10.77 -13.49
C ARG A 40 -5.39 -10.14 -13.14
N HIS A 41 -4.32 -10.94 -13.18
CA HIS A 41 -2.99 -10.46 -12.84
C HIS A 41 -2.38 -9.57 -13.93
N ILE A 42 -2.61 -9.87 -15.21
CA ILE A 42 -2.20 -8.98 -16.31
C ILE A 42 -2.79 -7.57 -16.10
N GLY A 43 -4.09 -7.48 -15.80
CA GLY A 43 -4.75 -6.21 -15.52
C GLY A 43 -4.18 -5.47 -14.30
N ALA A 44 -3.91 -6.19 -13.21
CA ALA A 44 -3.37 -5.62 -11.97
C ALA A 44 -1.97 -4.99 -12.15
N PHE A 45 -1.16 -5.51 -13.07
CA PHE A 45 0.19 -5.02 -13.36
C PHE A 45 0.27 -4.21 -14.66
N SER A 46 -0.87 -3.72 -15.15
CA SER A 46 -0.97 -2.87 -16.34
C SER A 46 -0.39 -3.48 -17.63
N GLY A 47 -0.44 -4.82 -17.75
CA GLY A 47 -0.11 -5.51 -18.98
C GLY A 47 -1.25 -5.43 -20.00
N LYS A 48 -0.90 -5.37 -21.28
CA LYS A 48 -1.87 -5.42 -22.38
C LYS A 48 -1.79 -6.76 -23.09
N VAL A 49 -2.88 -7.53 -23.07
CA VAL A 49 -2.99 -8.74 -23.89
C VAL A 49 -2.98 -8.33 -25.36
N VAL A 50 -1.97 -8.80 -26.10
CA VAL A 50 -1.84 -8.58 -27.54
C VAL A 50 -2.73 -9.59 -28.27
N LYS A 51 -2.55 -10.87 -27.94
CA LYS A 51 -3.33 -11.98 -28.48
C LYS A 51 -3.25 -13.21 -27.58
N THR A 52 -4.19 -14.12 -27.78
CA THR A 52 -4.21 -15.46 -27.20
C THR A 52 -4.17 -16.48 -28.34
N GLN A 53 -3.38 -17.54 -28.19
CA GLN A 53 -3.30 -18.63 -29.16
C GLN A 53 -3.50 -19.95 -28.41
N GLY A 54 -4.74 -20.47 -28.41
CA GLY A 54 -5.11 -21.60 -27.57
C GLY A 54 -5.02 -21.23 -26.09
N ASP A 55 -4.15 -21.93 -25.37
CA ASP A 55 -3.80 -21.75 -23.96
C ASP A 55 -2.64 -20.77 -23.72
N SER A 56 -2.01 -20.29 -24.80
CA SER A 56 -0.92 -19.33 -24.73
C SER A 56 -1.40 -17.88 -24.72
N PHE A 57 -0.80 -17.04 -23.87
CA PHE A 57 -0.95 -15.58 -23.91
C PHE A 57 0.30 -14.91 -24.45
N MET A 58 0.09 -13.85 -25.26
CA MET A 58 1.12 -12.86 -25.57
C MET A 58 0.70 -11.51 -24.95
N VAL A 59 1.57 -10.97 -24.11
CA VAL A 59 1.28 -9.76 -23.32
C VAL A 59 2.41 -8.75 -23.49
N ALA A 60 2.05 -7.49 -23.70
CA ALA A 60 2.99 -6.38 -23.78
C ALA A 60 2.92 -5.52 -22.50
N PHE A 61 4.09 -5.19 -21.97
CA PHE A 61 4.28 -4.31 -20.81
C PHE A 61 5.17 -3.13 -21.18
N THR A 62 4.85 -1.96 -20.65
CA THR A 62 5.68 -0.75 -20.75
C THR A 62 6.90 -0.80 -19.82
N THR A 63 6.93 -1.71 -18.84
CA THR A 63 8.04 -1.88 -17.91
C THR A 63 8.43 -3.34 -17.73
N ALA A 64 9.73 -3.63 -17.66
CA ALA A 64 10.24 -4.97 -17.37
C ALA A 64 9.90 -5.43 -15.95
N ARG A 65 9.91 -4.49 -14.99
CA ARG A 65 9.52 -4.73 -13.58
C ARG A 65 8.08 -5.23 -13.47
N GLY A 66 7.15 -4.55 -14.15
CA GLY A 66 5.73 -4.94 -14.15
C GLY A 66 5.52 -6.34 -14.71
N ALA A 67 6.20 -6.69 -15.81
CA ALA A 67 6.12 -8.02 -16.42
C ALA A 67 6.61 -9.12 -15.46
N VAL A 68 7.75 -8.91 -14.79
CA VAL A 68 8.32 -9.91 -13.86
C VAL A 68 7.43 -10.08 -12.63
N LEU A 69 6.93 -9.00 -12.04
CA LEU A 69 6.02 -9.06 -10.89
C LEU A 69 4.68 -9.70 -11.25
N CYS A 70 4.16 -9.41 -12.44
CA CYS A 70 2.95 -10.06 -12.98
C CYS A 70 3.15 -11.58 -13.11
N ALA A 71 4.26 -12.01 -13.71
CA ALA A 71 4.59 -13.42 -13.85
C ALA A 71 4.69 -14.13 -12.49
N ALA A 72 5.35 -13.51 -11.51
CA ALA A 72 5.45 -14.05 -10.15
C ALA A 72 4.08 -14.16 -9.48
N ALA A 73 3.20 -13.17 -9.65
CA ALA A 73 1.85 -13.20 -9.10
C ALA A 73 0.97 -14.27 -9.74
N ILE A 74 1.04 -14.45 -11.07
CA ILE A 74 0.35 -15.52 -11.80
C ILE A 74 0.74 -16.88 -11.23
N GLN A 75 2.05 -17.12 -11.07
CA GLN A 75 2.53 -18.40 -10.56
C GLN A 75 2.07 -18.67 -9.11
N ARG A 76 2.06 -17.63 -8.25
CA ARG A 76 1.56 -17.75 -6.86
C ARG A 76 0.08 -18.11 -6.83
N ALA A 77 -0.75 -17.42 -7.60
CA ALA A 77 -2.18 -17.67 -7.65
C ALA A 77 -2.51 -19.10 -8.15
N ILE A 78 -1.80 -19.57 -9.18
CA ILE A 78 -1.96 -20.93 -9.69
C ILE A 78 -1.50 -21.96 -8.64
N ALA A 79 -0.41 -21.69 -7.92
CA ALA A 79 0.08 -22.58 -6.87
C ALA A 79 -0.87 -22.66 -5.67
N GLU A 80 -1.41 -21.53 -5.20
CA GLU A 80 -2.39 -21.48 -4.12
C GLU A 80 -3.67 -22.25 -4.48
N ARG A 81 -4.14 -22.09 -5.72
CA ARG A 81 -5.31 -22.82 -6.22
C ARG A 81 -5.08 -24.32 -6.27
N THR A 82 -3.92 -24.74 -6.79
CA THR A 82 -3.52 -26.15 -6.87
C THR A 82 -3.33 -26.80 -5.50
N GLN A 83 -3.03 -26.02 -4.45
CA GLN A 83 -2.96 -26.51 -3.07
C GLN A 83 -4.34 -26.65 -2.40
N ALA A 84 -5.28 -25.79 -2.76
CA ALA A 84 -6.62 -25.74 -2.15
C ALA A 84 -7.56 -26.85 -2.69
N GLU A 85 -7.33 -27.36 -3.89
CA GLU A 85 -8.19 -28.37 -4.53
C GLU A 85 -7.41 -29.65 -4.78
N SER A 86 -7.96 -30.80 -4.39
CA SER A 86 -7.44 -32.14 -4.68
C SER A 86 -7.60 -32.56 -6.16
N GLY A 87 -7.79 -31.60 -7.06
CA GLY A 87 -8.03 -31.78 -8.49
C GLY A 87 -6.78 -31.64 -9.38
N THR A 88 -7.01 -31.46 -10.68
CA THR A 88 -5.97 -31.36 -11.72
C THR A 88 -4.97 -30.25 -11.44
N ARG A 89 -3.67 -30.59 -11.45
CA ARG A 89 -2.58 -29.62 -11.28
C ARG A 89 -2.29 -28.89 -12.59
N ILE A 90 -2.87 -27.71 -12.77
CA ILE A 90 -2.52 -26.82 -13.88
C ILE A 90 -1.16 -26.18 -13.58
N ALA A 91 -0.22 -26.28 -14.50
CA ALA A 91 1.08 -25.63 -14.37
C ALA A 91 1.40 -24.82 -15.62
N VAL A 92 2.10 -23.70 -15.44
CA VAL A 92 2.33 -22.73 -16.51
C VAL A 92 3.82 -22.45 -16.62
N GLY A 93 4.33 -22.39 -17.85
CA GLY A 93 5.66 -21.84 -18.14
C GLY A 93 5.52 -20.39 -18.59
N ILE A 94 6.42 -19.52 -18.12
CA ILE A 94 6.41 -18.09 -18.49
C ILE A 94 7.78 -17.69 -19.01
N GLY A 95 7.81 -16.96 -20.12
CA GLY A 95 9.03 -16.37 -20.69
C GLY A 95 8.90 -14.89 -20.95
N ILE A 96 9.93 -14.12 -20.63
CA ILE A 96 9.91 -12.66 -20.76
C ILE A 96 11.17 -12.16 -21.46
N ASN A 97 10.99 -11.26 -22.43
CA ASN A 97 12.09 -10.55 -23.08
C ASN A 97 11.76 -9.07 -23.30
N THR A 98 12.77 -8.22 -23.23
CA THR A 98 12.67 -6.75 -23.39
C THR A 98 13.50 -6.32 -24.59
N GLY A 99 12.94 -5.48 -25.44
CA GLY A 99 13.60 -4.96 -26.64
C GLY A 99 12.72 -4.02 -27.44
N GLU A 100 13.05 -3.81 -28.71
CA GLU A 100 12.35 -2.85 -29.60
C GLU A 100 11.71 -3.57 -30.79
N PRO A 101 10.58 -4.26 -30.60
CA PRO A 101 9.85 -4.89 -31.70
C PRO A 101 9.19 -3.87 -32.61
N ILE A 102 8.81 -4.32 -33.80
CA ILE A 102 7.97 -3.56 -34.71
C ILE A 102 6.52 -3.69 -34.24
N TYR A 103 5.83 -2.57 -34.06
CA TYR A 103 4.40 -2.54 -33.73
C TYR A 103 3.59 -2.19 -34.97
N GLU A 104 2.68 -3.07 -35.38
CA GLU A 104 1.84 -2.89 -36.56
C GLU A 104 0.48 -3.53 -36.33
N GLY A 105 -0.61 -2.79 -36.62
CA GLY A 105 -1.97 -3.35 -36.59
C GLY A 105 -2.45 -3.85 -35.23
N GLY A 106 -1.85 -3.43 -34.11
CA GLY A 106 -2.17 -3.96 -32.77
C GLY A 106 -1.33 -5.16 -32.35
N ASP A 107 -0.40 -5.62 -33.19
CA ASP A 107 0.46 -6.76 -32.94
C ASP A 107 1.95 -6.34 -32.87
N PHE A 108 2.79 -7.24 -32.36
CA PHE A 108 4.24 -7.03 -32.31
C PHE A 108 4.99 -8.10 -33.10
N PHE A 109 6.00 -7.66 -33.83
CA PHE A 109 6.83 -8.51 -34.68
C PHE A 109 8.33 -8.29 -34.44
N GLY A 110 9.12 -9.28 -34.82
CA GLY A 110 10.57 -9.20 -34.83
C GLY A 110 11.26 -10.06 -33.78
N SER A 111 12.58 -9.92 -33.71
CA SER A 111 13.47 -10.74 -32.87
C SER A 111 13.09 -10.68 -31.39
N THR A 112 12.66 -9.53 -30.87
CA THR A 112 12.23 -9.38 -29.46
C THR A 112 11.09 -10.33 -29.10
N VAL A 113 10.08 -10.43 -29.97
CA VAL A 113 8.90 -11.29 -29.78
C VAL A 113 9.29 -12.75 -29.93
N ASN A 114 10.07 -13.07 -30.96
CA ASN A 114 10.56 -14.43 -31.19
C ASN A 114 11.39 -14.93 -30.01
N LEU A 115 12.24 -14.08 -29.43
CA LEU A 115 13.05 -14.44 -28.26
C LEU A 115 12.16 -14.68 -27.05
N ALA A 116 11.19 -13.80 -26.75
CA ALA A 116 10.26 -13.99 -25.64
C ALA A 116 9.52 -15.35 -25.74
N ALA A 117 9.06 -15.71 -26.94
CA ALA A 117 8.40 -16.99 -27.20
C ALA A 117 9.34 -18.19 -26.98
N ARG A 118 10.62 -18.10 -27.38
CA ARG A 118 11.62 -19.16 -27.16
C ARG A 118 12.03 -19.29 -25.70
N VAL A 119 12.15 -18.17 -24.99
CA VAL A 119 12.37 -18.16 -23.53
C VAL A 119 11.20 -18.86 -22.84
N CYS A 120 9.95 -18.56 -23.24
CA CYS A 120 8.77 -19.22 -22.69
C CYS A 120 8.79 -20.71 -22.95
N ALA A 121 9.04 -21.14 -24.19
CA ALA A 121 9.11 -22.56 -24.56
C ALA A 121 10.17 -23.35 -23.76
N THR A 122 11.19 -22.68 -23.21
CA THR A 122 12.24 -23.31 -22.39
C THR A 122 11.83 -23.40 -20.91
N ALA A 123 10.87 -22.59 -20.45
CA ALA A 123 10.42 -22.57 -19.07
C ALA A 123 9.50 -23.78 -18.77
N GLY A 124 9.90 -24.62 -17.82
CA GLY A 124 9.12 -25.77 -17.37
C GLY A 124 7.87 -25.41 -16.55
N PRO A 125 7.15 -26.42 -16.03
CA PRO A 125 5.97 -26.25 -15.18
C PRO A 125 6.27 -25.38 -13.96
N GLY A 126 5.58 -24.25 -13.84
CA GLY A 126 5.77 -23.32 -12.72
C GLY A 126 7.04 -22.48 -12.80
N GLN A 127 7.78 -22.50 -13.92
CA GLN A 127 8.99 -21.71 -14.08
C GLN A 127 8.72 -20.38 -14.78
N ILE A 128 9.55 -19.40 -14.45
CA ILE A 128 9.57 -18.10 -15.12
C ILE A 128 11.01 -17.87 -15.57
N PHE A 129 11.24 -17.80 -16.88
CA PHE A 129 12.54 -17.40 -17.42
C PHE A 129 12.49 -15.99 -18.01
N VAL A 130 13.58 -15.27 -17.82
CA VAL A 130 13.78 -13.95 -18.42
C VAL A 130 15.10 -13.91 -19.17
N SER A 131 15.13 -13.15 -20.26
CA SER A 131 16.37 -12.86 -20.96
C SER A 131 17.30 -11.99 -20.11
N GLU A 132 18.59 -12.00 -20.47
CA GLU A 132 19.57 -11.13 -19.84
C GLU A 132 19.18 -9.64 -19.89
N THR A 133 18.67 -9.17 -21.02
CA THR A 133 18.20 -7.77 -21.17
C THR A 133 17.08 -7.47 -20.20
N THR A 134 16.07 -8.35 -20.09
CA THR A 134 14.97 -8.15 -19.15
C THR A 134 15.45 -8.11 -17.70
N ARG A 135 16.35 -9.01 -17.31
CA ARG A 135 16.95 -9.00 -15.96
C ARG A 135 17.65 -7.69 -15.67
N HIS A 136 18.45 -7.18 -16.62
CA HIS A 136 19.17 -5.92 -16.43
C HIS A 136 18.23 -4.71 -16.34
N VAL A 137 17.23 -4.64 -17.23
CA VAL A 137 16.26 -3.53 -17.26
C VAL A 137 15.32 -3.56 -16.06
N ALA A 138 14.92 -4.74 -15.59
CA ALA A 138 14.08 -4.86 -14.39
C ALA A 138 14.84 -4.47 -13.11
N GLY A 139 16.15 -4.72 -13.07
CA GLY A 139 16.99 -4.46 -11.91
C GLY A 139 16.57 -5.31 -10.70
N ARG A 140 16.94 -4.87 -9.51
CA ARG A 140 16.55 -5.56 -8.27
C ARG A 140 15.07 -5.34 -7.97
N LEU A 141 14.36 -6.41 -7.66
CA LEU A 141 12.95 -6.42 -7.28
C LEU A 141 12.81 -7.00 -5.87
N ASP A 142 11.96 -6.41 -5.03
CA ASP A 142 11.72 -6.91 -3.69
C ASP A 142 10.89 -8.21 -3.77
N GLY A 143 11.32 -9.24 -3.04
CA GLY A 143 10.63 -10.54 -3.00
C GLY A 143 10.74 -11.35 -4.30
N VAL A 144 11.73 -11.04 -5.14
CA VAL A 144 12.03 -11.74 -6.40
C VAL A 144 13.55 -11.86 -6.55
N ASP A 145 14.05 -13.10 -6.62
CA ASP A 145 15.46 -13.37 -6.93
C ASP A 145 15.63 -13.86 -8.37
N TYR A 146 16.80 -13.58 -8.94
CA TYR A 146 17.19 -14.07 -10.28
C TYR A 146 18.29 -15.10 -10.14
N ILE A 147 18.01 -16.34 -10.56
CA ILE A 147 18.98 -17.44 -10.60
C ILE A 147 19.51 -17.54 -12.02
N ASP A 148 20.81 -17.32 -12.21
CA ASP A 148 21.45 -17.49 -13.51
C ASP A 148 21.42 -18.97 -13.92
N ARG A 149 20.80 -19.26 -15.06
CA ARG A 149 20.71 -20.61 -15.64
C ARG A 149 21.72 -20.84 -16.77
N GLY A 150 22.60 -19.87 -17.02
CA GLY A 150 23.65 -19.96 -18.00
C GLY A 150 23.16 -19.73 -19.43
N LEU A 151 23.97 -20.17 -20.38
CA LEU A 151 23.75 -20.00 -21.81
C LEU A 151 22.87 -21.14 -22.36
N HIS A 152 21.82 -20.79 -23.10
CA HIS A 152 20.89 -21.70 -23.74
C HIS A 152 20.89 -21.53 -25.25
N GLU A 153 20.88 -22.64 -25.98
CA GLU A 153 20.64 -22.65 -27.42
C GLU A 153 19.14 -22.53 -27.69
N LEU A 154 18.73 -21.42 -28.29
CA LEU A 154 17.33 -21.16 -28.61
C LEU A 154 17.10 -21.26 -30.11
N LYS A 155 16.14 -22.10 -30.51
CA LYS A 155 15.80 -22.32 -31.93
C LYS A 155 15.55 -21.00 -32.66
N GLY A 156 16.35 -20.72 -33.68
CA GLY A 156 16.25 -19.53 -34.53
C GLY A 156 17.21 -18.39 -34.14
N PHE A 157 18.06 -18.58 -33.13
CA PHE A 157 19.13 -17.66 -32.74
C PHE A 157 20.50 -18.32 -33.01
N GLN A 158 21.44 -17.56 -33.58
CA GLN A 158 22.79 -18.05 -33.87
C GLN A 158 23.64 -18.11 -32.59
N ASP A 159 23.48 -17.10 -31.72
CA ASP A 159 24.20 -17.01 -30.46
C ASP A 159 23.41 -17.64 -29.31
N GLN A 160 24.11 -18.30 -28.40
CA GLN A 160 23.51 -18.78 -27.16
C GLN A 160 23.02 -17.61 -26.31
N GLN A 161 21.83 -17.75 -25.73
CA GLN A 161 21.17 -16.71 -24.96
C GLN A 161 21.29 -17.02 -23.47
N ARG A 162 21.78 -16.06 -22.67
CA ARG A 162 21.81 -16.23 -21.21
C ARG A 162 20.42 -16.02 -20.62
N LEU A 163 19.94 -17.00 -19.86
CA LEU A 163 18.61 -16.95 -19.23
C LEU A 163 18.74 -16.90 -17.71
N TYR A 164 17.81 -16.18 -17.08
CA TYR A 164 17.68 -16.10 -15.64
C TYR A 164 16.32 -16.62 -15.21
N GLU A 165 16.29 -17.50 -14.22
CA GLU A 165 15.06 -17.91 -13.57
C GLU A 165 14.64 -16.92 -12.51
N VAL A 166 13.36 -16.55 -12.52
CA VAL A 166 12.76 -15.73 -11.49
C VAL A 166 12.27 -16.65 -10.38
N ALA A 167 12.94 -16.62 -9.23
CA ALA A 167 12.51 -17.34 -8.04
C ALA A 167 11.33 -16.58 -7.40
N TRP A 168 10.12 -17.07 -7.66
CA TRP A 168 8.86 -16.46 -7.21
C TRP A 168 8.25 -17.16 -6.00
N LYS A 169 8.55 -18.44 -5.82
CA LYS A 169 8.49 -19.13 -4.52
C LYS A 169 9.69 -18.61 -3.75
N ALA A 170 9.51 -18.11 -2.53
CA ALA A 170 10.65 -17.93 -1.64
C ALA A 170 11.49 -19.21 -1.76
N ALA A 171 12.77 -19.10 -2.14
CA ALA A 171 13.62 -20.26 -2.26
C ALA A 171 13.46 -21.03 -0.95
N GLN A 172 12.89 -22.24 -1.01
CA GLN A 172 13.00 -23.13 0.14
C GLN A 172 14.50 -23.35 0.27
N PRO A 173 15.15 -22.82 1.32
CA PRO A 173 16.52 -23.21 1.56
C PRO A 173 16.46 -24.73 1.71
N GLY A 174 17.31 -25.46 0.98
CA GLY A 174 17.59 -26.84 1.40
C GLY A 174 17.87 -26.81 2.90
N VAL A 175 17.23 -27.71 3.65
CA VAL A 175 17.25 -27.75 5.13
C VAL A 175 18.63 -27.33 5.62
N PRO A 176 18.77 -26.13 6.22
CA PRO A 176 20.07 -25.65 6.67
C PRO A 176 20.56 -26.55 7.80
N ASP A 177 21.85 -26.86 7.79
CA ASP A 177 22.51 -27.58 8.87
C ASP A 177 22.26 -26.82 10.19
N GLU A 178 22.01 -27.53 11.29
CA GLU A 178 21.60 -26.95 12.59
C GLU A 178 22.66 -25.94 13.11
N ALA A 179 23.92 -26.14 12.69
CA ALA A 179 25.03 -25.24 12.91
C ALA A 179 24.91 -23.87 12.19
N GLU A 180 24.32 -23.83 10.98
CA GLU A 180 24.14 -22.60 10.22
C GLU A 180 22.98 -21.75 10.76
N ILE A 181 21.89 -22.39 11.22
CA ILE A 181 20.77 -21.72 11.89
C ILE A 181 21.27 -21.03 13.16
N SER A 182 22.01 -21.76 14.00
CA SER A 182 22.61 -21.22 15.22
C SER A 182 23.61 -20.09 14.94
N ALA A 183 24.40 -20.19 13.87
CA ALA A 183 25.34 -19.14 13.48
C ALA A 183 24.64 -17.84 13.04
N VAL A 184 23.54 -17.94 12.28
CA VAL A 184 22.72 -16.80 11.85
C VAL A 184 22.00 -16.16 13.03
N GLU A 185 21.37 -16.95 13.89
CA GLU A 185 20.73 -16.45 15.11
C GLU A 185 21.75 -15.72 16.00
N GLY A 186 22.94 -16.29 16.20
CA GLY A 186 24.03 -15.65 16.93
C GLY A 186 24.51 -14.34 16.28
N ALA A 187 24.60 -14.29 14.96
CA ALA A 187 24.95 -13.07 14.23
C ALA A 187 23.89 -11.98 14.39
N VAL A 188 22.61 -12.35 14.30
CA VAL A 188 21.50 -11.40 14.50
C VAL A 188 21.48 -10.87 15.93
N GLN A 189 21.69 -11.72 16.95
CA GLN A 189 21.73 -11.25 18.35
C GLN A 189 22.87 -10.24 18.58
N ARG A 190 24.06 -10.47 18.00
CA ARG A 190 25.17 -9.50 18.04
C ARG A 190 24.80 -8.19 17.33
N ALA A 191 24.17 -8.28 16.16
CA ALA A 191 23.70 -7.13 15.39
C ALA A 191 22.70 -6.27 16.19
N LEU A 192 21.71 -6.90 16.83
CA LEU A 192 20.73 -6.21 17.68
C LEU A 192 21.42 -5.46 18.83
N GLY A 193 22.45 -6.05 19.44
CA GLY A 193 23.27 -5.39 20.47
C GLY A 193 23.96 -4.11 19.98
N VAL A 194 24.58 -4.15 18.79
CA VAL A 194 25.22 -2.98 18.19
C VAL A 194 24.20 -1.90 17.85
N LEU A 195 23.06 -2.27 17.24
CA LEU A 195 22.01 -1.32 16.87
C LEU A 195 21.42 -0.62 18.10
N ASN A 196 21.20 -1.35 19.20
CA ASN A 196 20.73 -0.75 20.45
C ASN A 196 21.72 0.28 21.02
N ARG A 197 23.03 0.03 20.90
CA ARG A 197 24.05 1.00 21.32
C ARG A 197 24.08 2.24 20.43
N VAL A 198 23.88 2.09 19.11
CA VAL A 198 23.76 3.22 18.18
C VAL A 198 22.51 4.06 18.46
N LEU A 199 21.39 3.42 18.77
CA LEU A 199 20.16 4.10 19.20
C LEU A 199 20.34 4.86 20.52
N GLY A 200 21.31 4.45 21.35
CA GLY A 200 21.70 5.15 22.57
C GLY A 200 22.72 6.28 22.38
N ILE A 201 23.16 6.57 21.15
CA ILE A 201 24.06 7.70 20.89
C ILE A 201 23.29 9.01 21.05
N GLY A 202 23.82 9.95 21.83
CA GLY A 202 23.35 11.32 21.92
C GLY A 202 24.39 12.30 21.39
N HIS A 203 23.94 13.46 20.93
CA HIS A 203 24.82 14.59 20.66
C HIS A 203 24.86 15.50 21.90
N ARG A 204 26.07 15.90 22.34
CA ARG A 204 26.32 16.65 23.58
C ARG A 204 25.61 18.02 23.60
N ASP A 205 25.67 18.75 22.48
CA ASP A 205 25.20 20.15 22.43
C ASP A 205 23.84 20.35 21.74
N ASP A 206 23.40 19.36 20.96
CA ASP A 206 22.26 19.51 20.06
C ASP A 206 21.42 18.24 20.04
N PRO A 207 20.37 18.15 20.88
CA PRO A 207 19.52 16.96 20.93
C PRO A 207 18.74 16.72 19.62
N ALA A 208 18.63 17.72 18.74
CA ALA A 208 17.94 17.65 17.45
C ALA A 208 18.91 17.48 16.27
N PHE A 209 20.18 17.08 16.53
CA PHE A 209 21.20 16.93 15.50
C PHE A 209 20.78 15.92 14.41
N ARG A 210 20.27 16.46 13.30
CA ARG A 210 19.60 15.73 12.22
C ARG A 210 20.41 14.55 11.63
N PRO A 211 21.72 14.66 11.38
CA PRO A 211 22.51 13.54 10.85
C PRO A 211 22.53 12.31 11.79
N LEU A 212 22.47 12.53 13.11
CA LEU A 212 22.39 11.44 14.08
C LEU A 212 20.98 10.83 14.09
N LEU A 213 19.93 11.66 14.03
CA LEU A 213 18.54 11.18 13.97
C LEU A 213 18.29 10.34 12.70
N GLU A 214 18.83 10.75 11.54
CA GLU A 214 18.74 9.99 10.30
C GLU A 214 19.50 8.65 10.38
N CYS A 215 20.67 8.63 11.03
CA CYS A 215 21.39 7.39 11.32
C CYS A 215 20.59 6.46 12.24
N GLN A 216 19.94 7.00 13.27
CA GLN A 216 19.11 6.24 14.22
C GLN A 216 17.82 5.72 13.60
N ALA A 217 17.24 6.45 12.65
CA ALA A 217 16.12 5.96 11.84
C ALA A 217 16.52 4.72 11.03
N LYS A 218 17.66 4.78 10.33
CA LYS A 218 18.22 3.62 9.59
C LYS A 218 18.56 2.44 10.52
N ALA A 219 19.10 2.71 11.72
CA ALA A 219 19.38 1.68 12.72
C ALA A 219 18.09 1.01 13.25
N SER A 220 17.02 1.79 13.44
CA SER A 220 15.71 1.30 13.90
C SER A 220 15.04 0.42 12.84
N GLU A 221 15.11 0.81 11.57
CA GLU A 221 14.60 0.05 10.42
C GLU A 221 15.33 -1.29 10.28
N LEU A 222 16.66 -1.29 10.34
CA LEU A 222 17.46 -2.51 10.27
C LEU A 222 17.19 -3.42 11.48
N ARG A 223 17.02 -2.85 12.69
CA ARG A 223 16.68 -3.62 13.91
C ARG A 223 15.36 -4.36 13.74
N LEU A 224 14.32 -3.68 13.28
CA LEU A 224 13.01 -4.28 13.03
C LEU A 224 13.09 -5.39 11.96
N THR A 225 13.89 -5.15 10.92
CA THR A 225 14.09 -6.09 9.81
C THR A 225 14.76 -7.38 10.29
N LEU A 226 15.83 -7.29 11.09
CA LEU A 226 16.52 -8.44 11.66
C LEU A 226 15.68 -9.17 12.73
N SER A 227 14.94 -8.45 13.57
CA SER A 227 14.04 -9.06 14.57
C SER A 227 12.89 -9.84 13.91
N ARG A 228 12.30 -9.31 12.82
CA ARG A 228 11.29 -10.04 12.04
C ARG A 228 11.88 -11.27 11.34
N ALA A 229 13.09 -11.13 10.80
CA ALA A 229 13.76 -12.22 10.10
C ALA A 229 13.98 -13.46 10.99
N VAL A 230 14.36 -13.25 12.26
CA VAL A 230 14.50 -14.33 13.25
C VAL A 230 13.14 -14.93 13.61
N ALA A 231 12.13 -14.08 13.87
CA ALA A 231 10.79 -14.56 14.24
C ALA A 231 10.09 -15.35 13.13
N GLU A 232 10.38 -15.01 11.87
CA GLU A 232 9.74 -15.59 10.68
C GLU A 232 10.62 -16.64 9.98
N GLN A 233 11.77 -17.02 10.58
CA GLN A 233 12.76 -17.95 10.00
C GLN A 233 13.13 -17.62 8.54
N ARG A 234 13.27 -16.33 8.21
CA ARG A 234 13.61 -15.86 6.86
C ARG A 234 15.12 -15.97 6.63
N GLY A 235 15.52 -16.50 5.47
CA GLY A 235 16.90 -16.84 5.11
C GLY A 235 17.89 -15.65 5.02
N TYR A 236 18.35 -15.16 6.17
CA TYR A 236 19.55 -14.34 6.27
C TYR A 236 20.79 -15.22 6.35
N THR A 237 21.85 -14.82 5.68
CA THR A 237 23.20 -15.39 5.90
C THR A 237 23.98 -14.52 6.89
N VAL A 238 24.91 -15.13 7.64
CA VAL A 238 25.82 -14.41 8.54
C VAL A 238 26.50 -13.24 7.81
N LYS A 239 26.95 -13.49 6.57
CA LYS A 239 27.60 -12.49 5.71
C LYS A 239 26.70 -11.28 5.41
N GLN A 240 25.41 -11.48 5.18
CA GLN A 240 24.47 -10.38 4.95
C GLN A 240 24.25 -9.55 6.21
N VAL A 241 24.15 -10.20 7.37
CA VAL A 241 24.02 -9.52 8.67
C VAL A 241 25.28 -8.68 8.94
N ASP A 242 26.47 -9.25 8.76
CA ASP A 242 27.74 -8.55 8.98
C ASP A 242 27.91 -7.36 8.03
N GLN A 243 27.57 -7.51 6.75
CA GLN A 243 27.64 -6.43 5.77
C GLN A 243 26.68 -5.27 6.09
N ALA A 244 25.45 -5.58 6.51
CA ALA A 244 24.48 -4.57 6.90
C ALA A 244 24.89 -3.83 8.18
N MET A 245 25.60 -4.52 9.07
CA MET A 245 26.05 -3.96 10.35
C MET A 245 27.32 -3.13 10.29
N LEU A 246 28.16 -3.33 9.27
CA LEU A 246 29.48 -2.70 9.16
C LEU A 246 29.46 -1.17 9.39
N PRO A 247 28.60 -0.37 8.76
CA PRO A 247 28.62 1.08 8.97
C PRO A 247 28.28 1.50 10.41
N PHE A 248 27.38 0.76 11.07
CA PHE A 248 26.95 1.03 12.44
C PHE A 248 28.02 0.64 13.46
N ALA A 249 28.70 -0.48 13.22
CA ALA A 249 29.84 -0.91 14.01
C ALA A 249 31.01 0.08 13.87
N ASP A 250 31.26 0.58 12.66
CA ASP A 250 32.30 1.58 12.39
C ASP A 250 32.00 2.91 13.12
N LEU A 251 30.74 3.37 13.09
CA LEU A 251 30.31 4.56 13.82
C LEU A 251 30.51 4.38 15.34
N LEU A 252 30.09 3.25 15.89
CA LEU A 252 30.24 2.98 17.32
C LEU A 252 31.71 2.93 17.72
N THR A 253 32.57 2.40 16.86
CA THR A 253 34.02 2.36 17.04
C THR A 253 34.63 3.77 17.01
N LEU A 254 34.21 4.64 16.08
CA LEU A 254 34.63 6.05 16.06
C LEU A 254 34.17 6.81 17.32
N VAL A 255 32.98 6.50 17.84
CA VAL A 255 32.43 7.21 19.00
C VAL A 255 33.09 6.75 20.29
N THR A 256 33.39 5.46 20.45
CA THR A 256 33.85 4.86 21.72
C THR A 256 35.34 4.54 21.78
N GLY A 257 36.01 4.31 20.65
CA GLY A 257 37.39 3.83 20.57
C GLY A 257 38.46 4.91 20.41
N ARG A 258 38.15 6.17 20.70
CA ARG A 258 38.99 7.32 20.29
C ARG A 258 40.41 7.33 20.81
N GLU A 259 40.63 6.80 22.01
CA GLU A 259 41.93 6.85 22.68
C GLU A 259 42.88 5.74 22.20
N HIS A 260 42.41 4.79 21.40
CA HIS A 260 43.13 3.54 21.08
C HIS A 260 43.21 3.24 19.58
N LEU A 261 42.84 4.18 18.70
CA LEU A 261 42.85 4.01 17.24
C LEU A 261 44.06 4.70 16.61
N ASP A 262 44.77 3.98 15.72
CA ASP A 262 45.81 4.57 14.87
C ASP A 262 45.22 5.39 13.70
N ASP A 263 46.03 6.26 13.10
CA ASP A 263 45.63 7.17 12.02
C ASP A 263 45.07 6.44 10.79
N GLN A 264 45.62 5.27 10.46
CA GLN A 264 45.21 4.49 9.29
C GLN A 264 43.82 3.89 9.50
N ARG A 265 43.59 3.30 10.68
CA ARG A 265 42.30 2.71 11.07
C ARG A 265 41.25 3.80 11.22
N TRP A 266 41.61 4.95 11.78
CA TRP A 266 40.73 6.11 11.90
C TRP A 266 40.23 6.57 10.52
N GLY A 267 41.12 6.78 9.55
CA GLY A 267 40.74 7.22 8.20
C GLY A 267 39.85 6.22 7.45
N GLN A 268 40.04 4.91 7.67
CA GLN A 268 39.17 3.88 7.12
C GLN A 268 37.74 3.97 7.68
N LEU A 269 37.61 4.11 9.00
CA LEU A 269 36.33 4.22 9.68
C LEU A 269 35.60 5.52 9.28
N GLU A 270 36.31 6.65 9.23
CA GLU A 270 35.72 7.92 8.76
C GLU A 270 35.16 7.81 7.35
N SER A 271 35.91 7.17 6.43
CA SER A 271 35.49 6.98 5.05
C SER A 271 34.23 6.10 4.95
N GLY A 272 34.17 5.02 5.74
CA GLY A 272 33.02 4.12 5.80
C GLY A 272 31.76 4.81 6.34
N VAL A 273 31.89 5.48 7.48
CA VAL A 273 30.77 6.18 8.15
C VAL A 273 30.32 7.38 7.31
N SER A 274 31.25 8.12 6.69
CA SER A 274 30.90 9.23 5.80
C SER A 274 30.12 8.75 4.57
N ARG A 275 30.43 7.57 4.04
CA ARG A 275 29.72 7.01 2.88
C ARG A 275 28.30 6.59 3.24
N ALA A 276 28.10 6.04 4.44
CA ALA A 276 26.81 5.51 4.88
C ALA A 276 25.86 6.56 5.47
N PHE A 277 26.40 7.53 6.22
CA PHE A 277 25.63 8.49 7.03
C PHE A 277 26.00 9.96 6.79
N GLY A 278 27.00 10.22 5.94
CA GLY A 278 27.42 11.57 5.58
C GLY A 278 28.52 12.16 6.48
N ARG A 279 29.24 13.14 5.93
CA ARG A 279 30.34 13.86 6.61
C ARG A 279 29.94 14.57 7.90
N PRO A 280 28.73 15.17 8.05
CA PRO A 280 28.37 15.85 9.29
C PRO A 280 28.39 14.96 10.52
N LEU A 281 28.01 13.67 10.37
CA LEU A 281 28.03 12.72 11.47
C LEU A 281 29.46 12.35 11.87
N VAL A 282 30.33 12.15 10.89
CA VAL A 282 31.77 11.92 11.11
C VAL A 282 32.42 13.12 11.80
N ALA A 283 32.09 14.35 11.38
CA ALA A 283 32.63 15.55 12.02
C ALA A 283 32.21 15.67 13.49
N ALA A 284 30.96 15.34 13.83
CA ALA A 284 30.50 15.29 15.22
C ALA A 284 31.20 14.16 16.01
N ALA A 285 31.37 12.99 15.38
CA ALA A 285 32.13 11.86 15.91
C ALA A 285 33.63 12.15 16.01
N THR A 286 34.20 13.11 15.31
CA THR A 286 35.61 13.48 15.44
C THR A 286 35.80 14.51 16.54
N ARG A 287 34.84 15.43 16.69
CA ARG A 287 34.90 16.57 17.63
C ARG A 287 34.52 16.26 19.08
N GLY A 288 34.22 15.02 19.42
CA GLY A 288 33.87 14.65 20.81
C GLY A 288 32.40 14.85 21.13
N ARG A 289 31.58 15.15 20.12
CA ARG A 289 30.20 15.61 20.32
C ARG A 289 29.18 14.48 20.38
N LEU A 290 29.55 13.26 19.98
CA LEU A 290 28.70 12.08 20.10
C LEU A 290 29.11 11.24 21.32
N VAL A 291 28.14 10.80 22.12
CA VAL A 291 28.31 10.00 23.34
C VAL A 291 27.32 8.86 23.39
N VAL A 292 27.71 7.69 23.93
CA VAL A 292 26.84 6.50 24.07
C VAL A 292 26.40 6.37 25.53
N GLY A 293 25.15 6.75 25.85
CA GLY A 293 24.55 6.54 27.18
C GLY A 293 25.17 7.33 28.35
N ALA A 294 24.32 7.83 29.26
CA ALA A 294 24.59 8.46 30.58
C ALA A 294 25.71 9.52 30.75
N GLU A 295 26.35 10.01 29.69
CA GLU A 295 27.23 11.20 29.73
C GLU A 295 26.56 12.43 29.08
N ARG A 296 25.36 12.78 29.56
CA ARG A 296 24.73 14.07 29.25
C ARG A 296 25.05 15.05 30.38
N GLU A 297 26.17 15.77 30.26
CA GLU A 297 26.41 16.95 31.10
C GLU A 297 25.46 18.07 30.61
N ALA A 298 24.53 18.50 31.46
CA ALA A 298 23.55 19.53 31.13
C ALA A 298 24.20 20.93 31.04
N PRO A 299 23.66 21.87 30.23
CA PRO A 299 24.25 23.20 30.09
C PRO A 299 24.13 23.98 31.41
N ARG A 300 25.27 24.50 31.89
CA ARG A 300 25.37 25.27 33.14
C ARG A 300 24.71 26.64 32.97
N ILE A 301 23.62 26.89 33.72
CA ILE A 301 23.11 28.25 33.96
C ILE A 301 23.94 28.85 35.10
N ALA A 302 24.52 30.02 34.87
CA ALA A 302 25.38 30.72 35.83
C ALA A 302 24.57 31.32 36.99
N VAL A 303 25.06 31.12 38.23
CA VAL A 303 24.61 31.82 39.44
C VAL A 303 25.87 32.40 40.14
N PRO A 304 25.83 33.64 40.69
CA PRO A 304 27.01 34.34 41.22
C PRO A 304 27.48 33.84 42.61
N PRO A 305 28.66 34.27 43.11
CA PRO A 305 29.53 33.44 43.95
C PRO A 305 29.47 33.84 45.46
N PRO A 306 30.39 33.38 46.34
CA PRO A 306 30.17 32.32 47.35
C PRO A 306 30.38 32.89 48.79
N PRO A 307 30.34 32.12 49.92
CA PRO A 307 31.46 31.25 50.37
C PRO A 307 30.97 30.07 51.28
N ARG A 308 31.71 29.08 51.83
CA ARG A 308 33.11 28.85 52.24
C ARG A 308 33.48 27.35 52.09
N GLU A 309 34.78 27.09 52.19
CA GLU A 309 35.55 25.85 52.02
C GLU A 309 35.23 24.64 52.95
N PRO A 310 35.75 23.42 52.62
CA PRO A 310 34.98 22.18 52.61
C PRO A 310 35.26 21.23 53.81
N GLU A 311 34.34 20.29 54.05
CA GLU A 311 34.59 19.06 54.82
C GLU A 311 34.67 17.82 53.90
N PRO A 312 35.48 16.80 54.24
CA PRO A 312 35.80 15.67 53.36
C PRO A 312 34.65 14.65 53.28
N PRO A 313 34.61 13.81 52.22
CA PRO A 313 33.40 13.09 51.85
C PRO A 313 33.15 11.88 52.76
N ARG A 314 31.92 11.75 53.24
CA ARG A 314 31.40 10.49 53.80
C ARG A 314 30.73 9.69 52.69
N ALA A 315 31.07 8.41 52.64
CA ALA A 315 30.70 7.43 51.61
C ALA A 315 29.24 7.57 51.10
N GLU A 316 29.09 7.75 49.79
CA GLU A 316 27.78 7.78 49.13
C GLU A 316 27.09 6.43 49.23
N ARG A 317 25.88 6.45 49.80
CA ARG A 317 24.86 5.41 49.57
C ARG A 317 24.51 5.39 48.08
N PRO A 318 24.23 4.22 47.48
CA PRO A 318 24.01 4.12 46.05
C PRO A 318 22.78 4.95 45.61
N ARG A 319 23.00 5.87 44.67
CA ARG A 319 21.95 6.69 44.03
C ARG A 319 21.13 5.83 43.06
N ARG A 320 19.80 5.91 43.19
CA ARG A 320 18.83 5.30 42.27
C ARG A 320 18.94 5.91 40.86
N VAL A 321 18.92 5.04 39.86
CA VAL A 321 18.88 5.35 38.43
C VAL A 321 17.55 6.05 38.07
N PRO A 322 17.52 7.04 37.17
CA PRO A 322 16.28 7.67 36.70
C PRO A 322 15.49 6.68 35.81
N VAL A 323 14.22 6.50 36.15
CA VAL A 323 13.27 5.63 35.42
C VAL A 323 12.82 6.34 34.15
N VAL A 324 13.00 5.69 33.00
CA VAL A 324 12.31 6.05 31.74
C VAL A 324 10.81 6.00 32.04
N PRO A 325 10.01 7.04 31.76
CA PRO A 325 8.58 6.97 32.01
C PRO A 325 8.03 5.79 31.22
N GLU A 326 7.49 4.81 31.95
CA GLU A 326 6.81 3.67 31.35
C GLU A 326 5.77 4.17 30.35
N PRO A 327 5.59 3.47 29.22
CA PRO A 327 4.43 3.74 28.37
C PRO A 327 3.18 3.71 29.27
N PRO A 328 2.25 4.66 29.11
CA PRO A 328 1.08 4.72 29.96
C PRO A 328 0.40 3.34 29.97
N PRO A 329 -0.02 2.86 31.15
CA PRO A 329 -0.62 1.54 31.24
C PRO A 329 -1.80 1.43 30.27
N PRO A 330 -2.01 0.25 29.66
CA PRO A 330 -3.18 0.04 28.81
C PRO A 330 -4.44 0.40 29.58
N VAL A 331 -5.37 1.09 28.93
CA VAL A 331 -6.65 1.44 29.56
C VAL A 331 -7.42 0.12 29.72
N PRO A 332 -7.63 -0.39 30.95
CA PRO A 332 -8.35 -1.64 31.10
C PRO A 332 -9.77 -1.47 30.56
N VAL A 333 -10.31 -2.51 29.94
CA VAL A 333 -11.73 -2.53 29.57
C VAL A 333 -12.54 -2.41 30.86
N ASP A 334 -13.29 -1.31 30.98
CA ASP A 334 -14.10 -1.05 32.15
C ASP A 334 -15.24 -2.07 32.24
N ALA A 335 -15.39 -2.72 33.40
CA ALA A 335 -16.42 -3.73 33.62
C ALA A 335 -17.84 -3.22 33.32
N ARG A 336 -18.11 -1.92 33.52
CA ARG A 336 -19.41 -1.31 33.21
C ARG A 336 -19.70 -1.32 31.71
N ALA A 337 -18.67 -1.21 30.86
CA ALA A 337 -18.78 -1.15 29.41
C ALA A 337 -18.72 -2.52 28.72
N GLN A 338 -18.54 -3.61 29.47
CA GLN A 338 -18.37 -4.96 28.91
C GLN A 338 -19.58 -5.44 28.09
N GLY A 339 -20.78 -4.95 28.40
CA GLY A 339 -22.00 -5.22 27.63
C GLY A 339 -22.13 -4.44 26.31
N VAL A 340 -21.26 -3.44 26.08
CA VAL A 340 -21.28 -2.58 24.88
C VAL A 340 -20.27 -3.13 23.86
N ARG A 341 -20.70 -4.17 23.12
CA ARG A 341 -19.81 -4.97 22.25
C ARG A 341 -18.97 -4.17 21.27
N TRP A 342 -19.54 -3.13 20.65
CA TRP A 342 -18.80 -2.31 19.68
C TRP A 342 -17.71 -1.49 20.36
N TRP A 343 -17.98 -0.93 21.54
CA TRP A 343 -17.00 -0.13 22.29
C TRP A 343 -15.80 -0.97 22.72
N VAL A 344 -16.08 -2.16 23.26
CA VAL A 344 -15.03 -3.10 23.71
C VAL A 344 -14.13 -3.49 22.53
N SER A 345 -14.72 -3.99 21.44
CA SER A 345 -13.98 -4.46 20.27
C SER A 345 -13.14 -3.33 19.63
N LEU A 346 -13.72 -2.13 19.57
CA LEU A 346 -13.08 -0.92 19.06
C LEU A 346 -11.87 -0.51 19.92
N LEU A 347 -12.04 -0.49 21.24
CA LEU A 347 -11.01 -0.10 22.20
C LEU A 347 -9.84 -1.08 22.20
N GLU A 348 -10.13 -2.39 22.21
CA GLU A 348 -9.12 -3.44 22.15
C GLU A 348 -8.28 -3.35 20.86
N ALA A 349 -8.93 -3.15 19.72
CA ALA A 349 -8.25 -2.99 18.44
C ALA A 349 -7.38 -1.74 18.40
N TRP A 350 -7.86 -0.63 18.95
CA TRP A 350 -7.11 0.62 19.05
C TRP A 350 -5.86 0.47 19.94
N GLN A 351 -5.98 -0.21 21.08
CA GLN A 351 -4.86 -0.48 21.98
C GLN A 351 -3.83 -1.43 21.36
N ALA A 352 -4.30 -2.52 20.73
CA ALA A 352 -3.44 -3.47 20.04
C ALA A 352 -2.65 -2.76 18.92
N TRP A 353 -3.30 -1.87 18.18
CA TRP A 353 -2.62 -1.05 17.18
C TRP A 353 -1.59 -0.10 17.81
N LYS A 354 -1.93 0.65 18.87
CA LYS A 354 -0.98 1.53 19.56
C LYS A 354 0.25 0.78 20.09
N ALA A 355 0.10 -0.47 20.49
CA ALA A 355 1.20 -1.33 20.93
C ALA A 355 2.04 -1.91 19.76
N SER A 356 1.51 -1.97 18.54
CA SER A 356 2.11 -2.69 17.41
C SER A 356 3.28 -1.98 16.70
N SER A 357 3.66 -0.77 17.10
CA SER A 357 4.63 0.11 16.41
C SER A 357 4.28 0.39 14.93
N MET A 358 3.07 0.07 14.49
CA MET A 358 2.61 0.18 13.10
C MET A 358 2.11 1.59 12.81
N ALA A 359 2.53 2.17 11.67
CA ALA A 359 2.03 3.46 11.22
C ALA A 359 0.50 3.40 10.97
N GLN A 360 -0.22 4.45 11.37
CA GLN A 360 -1.69 4.53 11.29
C GLN A 360 -2.20 4.24 9.87
N ALA A 361 -1.60 4.86 8.84
CA ALA A 361 -2.00 4.65 7.46
C ALA A 361 -1.90 3.18 7.01
N HIS A 362 -0.93 2.42 7.52
CA HIS A 362 -0.78 1.00 7.21
C HIS A 362 -1.87 0.17 7.92
N ALA A 363 -2.13 0.47 9.18
CA ALA A 363 -3.18 -0.19 9.96
C ALA A 363 -4.59 0.06 9.37
N VAL A 364 -4.87 1.30 8.96
CA VAL A 364 -6.12 1.68 8.28
C VAL A 364 -6.29 0.89 6.99
N ARG A 365 -5.24 0.85 6.16
CA ARG A 365 -5.24 0.08 4.90
C ARG A 365 -5.48 -1.40 5.14
N ALA A 366 -4.84 -1.99 6.15
CA ALA A 366 -5.04 -3.38 6.52
C ALA A 366 -6.48 -3.66 6.97
N ALA A 367 -7.09 -2.78 7.77
CA ALA A 367 -8.47 -2.91 8.22
C ALA A 367 -9.48 -2.83 7.07
N VAL A 368 -9.33 -1.83 6.18
CA VAL A 368 -10.21 -1.68 5.00
C VAL A 368 -10.03 -2.84 4.01
N THR A 369 -8.82 -3.39 3.89
CA THR A 369 -8.57 -4.57 3.03
C THR A 369 -9.23 -5.81 3.60
N ARG A 370 -9.13 -6.01 4.92
CA ARG A 370 -9.74 -7.15 5.61
C ARG A 370 -11.27 -7.06 5.66
N HIS A 371 -11.78 -5.84 5.79
CA HIS A 371 -13.20 -5.53 5.93
C HIS A 371 -13.64 -4.51 4.86
N PRO A 372 -13.90 -4.96 3.63
CA PRO A 372 -14.26 -4.09 2.51
C PRO A 372 -15.42 -3.13 2.83
N HIS A 373 -16.42 -3.60 3.59
CA HIS A 373 -17.60 -2.80 3.93
C HIS A 373 -17.47 -1.98 5.21
N LEU A 374 -16.26 -1.82 5.76
CA LEU A 374 -16.01 -1.14 7.04
C LEU A 374 -16.76 0.18 7.16
N LEU A 375 -16.57 1.10 6.21
CA LEU A 375 -17.21 2.41 6.22
C LEU A 375 -18.69 2.39 5.82
N GLY A 376 -19.20 1.23 5.41
CA GLY A 376 -20.54 1.05 4.89
C GLY A 376 -21.57 0.58 5.91
N VAL A 377 -21.16 0.32 7.15
CA VAL A 377 -21.96 -0.25 8.24
C VAL A 377 -21.90 0.67 9.43
N GLN A 378 -23.03 0.94 10.08
CA GLN A 378 -23.06 1.79 11.27
C GLN A 378 -22.20 1.18 12.39
N LEU A 379 -21.44 2.00 13.11
CA LEU A 379 -20.55 1.55 14.18
C LEU A 379 -21.28 0.64 15.20
N ARG A 380 -22.50 1.03 15.62
CA ARG A 380 -23.30 0.28 16.59
C ARG A 380 -23.88 -1.03 16.05
N GLU A 381 -24.00 -1.16 14.73
CA GLU A 381 -24.47 -2.39 14.07
C GLU A 381 -23.30 -3.30 13.69
N SER A 382 -22.08 -2.76 13.58
CA SER A 382 -20.88 -3.49 13.14
C SER A 382 -20.56 -4.79 13.89
N PRO A 383 -20.89 -5.00 15.20
CA PRO A 383 -20.70 -6.29 15.85
C PRO A 383 -21.54 -7.45 15.31
N ASN A 384 -22.50 -7.18 14.42
CA ASN A 384 -23.34 -8.17 13.77
C ASN A 384 -22.83 -8.57 12.37
N HIS A 385 -21.71 -8.00 11.93
CA HIS A 385 -21.12 -8.21 10.61
C HIS A 385 -19.71 -8.82 10.70
N ASP A 386 -19.30 -9.52 9.64
CA ASP A 386 -18.01 -10.22 9.53
C ASP A 386 -17.68 -11.09 10.77
N GLY A 387 -18.66 -11.84 11.27
CA GLY A 387 -18.50 -12.66 12.48
C GLY A 387 -18.24 -11.85 13.76
N GLY A 388 -18.59 -10.56 13.76
CA GLY A 388 -18.33 -9.62 14.85
C GLY A 388 -17.00 -8.89 14.76
N LEU A 389 -16.19 -9.16 13.74
CA LEU A 389 -14.84 -8.60 13.58
C LEU A 389 -14.85 -7.21 12.92
N LEU A 390 -15.92 -6.84 12.21
CA LEU A 390 -16.01 -5.57 11.49
C LEU A 390 -15.76 -4.36 12.41
N CYS A 391 -16.28 -4.43 13.63
CA CYS A 391 -16.17 -3.35 14.60
C CYS A 391 -14.73 -2.98 14.96
N ALA A 392 -13.84 -3.97 15.06
CA ALA A 392 -12.42 -3.74 15.34
C ALA A 392 -11.76 -2.88 14.25
N GLY A 393 -12.25 -2.94 13.01
CA GLY A 393 -11.76 -2.10 11.92
C GLY A 393 -11.98 -0.59 12.13
N TYR A 394 -12.93 -0.21 12.99
CA TYR A 394 -13.23 1.19 13.28
C TYR A 394 -12.21 1.85 14.22
N PHE A 395 -11.14 1.17 14.64
CA PHE A 395 -10.13 1.75 15.55
C PHE A 395 -9.58 3.10 15.06
N ALA A 396 -9.52 3.31 13.74
CA ALA A 396 -9.09 4.56 13.13
C ALA A 396 -10.05 5.73 13.41
N LEU A 397 -11.35 5.47 13.53
CA LEU A 397 -12.34 6.47 13.95
C LEU A 397 -12.11 6.87 15.41
N LEU A 398 -11.77 5.90 16.27
CA LEU A 398 -11.46 6.20 17.68
C LEU A 398 -10.17 7.02 17.81
N GLU A 399 -9.14 6.71 17.01
CA GLU A 399 -7.93 7.53 16.92
C GLU A 399 -8.24 8.95 16.43
N HIS A 400 -9.05 9.08 15.38
CA HIS A 400 -9.48 10.39 14.89
C HIS A 400 -10.18 11.20 15.99
N VAL A 401 -11.09 10.58 16.75
CA VAL A 401 -11.77 11.24 17.87
C VAL A 401 -10.79 11.62 18.98
N GLU A 402 -9.83 10.77 19.32
CA GLU A 402 -8.81 11.06 20.35
C GLU A 402 -7.92 12.25 19.93
N ASP A 403 -7.58 12.37 18.65
CA ASP A 403 -6.84 13.51 18.10
C ASP A 403 -7.64 14.83 18.18
N GLN A 404 -8.96 14.77 17.93
CA GLN A 404 -9.84 15.94 18.04
C GLN A 404 -10.15 16.33 19.49
N SER A 405 -10.23 15.34 20.37
CA SER A 405 -10.64 15.48 21.76
C SER A 405 -9.72 14.67 22.67
N PRO A 406 -8.55 15.21 23.06
CA PRO A 406 -7.58 14.51 23.87
C PRO A 406 -8.18 13.96 25.18
N SER A 407 -7.74 12.76 25.57
CA SER A 407 -8.25 12.01 26.73
C SER A 407 -9.71 11.57 26.61
N PHE A 408 -10.28 11.55 25.40
CA PHE A 408 -11.63 11.04 25.17
C PHE A 408 -11.73 9.58 25.63
N VAL A 409 -10.84 8.72 25.11
CA VAL A 409 -10.84 7.27 25.40
C VAL A 409 -10.77 7.00 26.90
N ARG A 410 -9.94 7.76 27.62
CA ARG A 410 -9.76 7.60 29.08
C ARG A 410 -10.96 8.02 29.92
N THR A 411 -11.76 8.96 29.43
CA THR A 411 -12.81 9.60 30.25
C THR A 411 -14.23 9.27 29.79
N ALA A 412 -14.37 8.62 28.62
CA ALA A 412 -15.66 8.33 28.00
C ALA A 412 -16.56 7.45 28.89
N VAL A 413 -16.03 6.36 29.45
CA VAL A 413 -16.85 5.43 30.26
C VAL A 413 -17.30 6.09 31.57
N ASP A 414 -16.42 6.84 32.25
CA ASP A 414 -16.78 7.55 33.48
C ASP A 414 -17.86 8.60 33.24
N GLN A 415 -17.73 9.39 32.16
CA GLN A 415 -18.73 10.39 31.79
C GLN A 415 -20.05 9.75 31.39
N ALA A 416 -20.01 8.67 30.61
CA ALA A 416 -21.20 7.94 30.21
C ALA A 416 -21.92 7.36 31.44
N ALA A 417 -21.18 6.72 32.35
CA ALA A 417 -21.71 6.15 33.58
C ALA A 417 -22.27 7.22 34.54
N ALA A 418 -21.61 8.39 34.65
CA ALA A 418 -22.10 9.52 35.43
C ALA A 418 -23.40 10.10 34.87
N ALA A 419 -23.59 10.06 33.55
CA ALA A 419 -24.79 10.58 32.90
C ALA A 419 -26.02 9.66 33.08
N VAL A 420 -25.83 8.34 33.12
CA VAL A 420 -26.96 7.38 33.13
C VAL A 420 -27.24 6.71 34.47
N GLY A 421 -26.31 6.75 35.44
CA GLY A 421 -26.50 6.13 36.75
C GLY A 421 -26.54 4.59 36.70
N SER A 422 -25.39 3.95 36.93
CA SER A 422 -25.13 2.49 37.06
C SER A 422 -25.94 1.49 36.21
N GLY A 423 -25.21 0.80 35.32
CA GLY A 423 -25.33 -0.66 35.12
C GLY A 423 -26.02 -1.16 33.86
N ASP A 424 -27.00 -0.44 33.31
CA ASP A 424 -27.70 -0.89 32.10
C ASP A 424 -26.81 -0.73 30.84
N PRO A 425 -26.43 -1.82 30.16
CA PRO A 425 -25.63 -1.75 28.94
C PRO A 425 -26.28 -0.93 27.82
N ALA A 426 -27.60 -0.92 27.72
CA ALA A 426 -28.30 -0.18 26.67
C ALA A 426 -28.26 1.34 26.91
N ALA A 427 -28.46 1.77 28.16
CA ALA A 427 -28.28 3.17 28.54
C ALA A 427 -26.82 3.63 28.34
N LEU A 428 -25.86 2.79 28.72
CA LEU A 428 -24.44 3.10 28.56
C LEU A 428 -24.01 3.13 27.08
N ASP A 429 -24.53 2.23 26.25
CA ASP A 429 -24.34 2.21 24.80
C ASP A 429 -24.77 3.54 24.15
N ASN A 430 -25.97 4.02 24.48
CA ASN A 430 -26.48 5.31 24.00
C ASN A 430 -25.62 6.49 24.49
N ALA A 431 -25.20 6.47 25.75
CA ALA A 431 -24.38 7.53 26.33
C ALA A 431 -22.97 7.59 25.70
N LEU A 432 -22.32 6.43 25.51
CA LEU A 432 -21.02 6.34 24.85
C LEU A 432 -21.07 6.81 23.40
N TYR A 433 -22.10 6.40 22.65
CA TYR A 433 -22.31 6.89 21.29
C TYR A 433 -22.59 8.40 21.27
N GLY A 434 -23.40 8.90 22.20
CA GLY A 434 -23.66 10.33 22.36
C GLY A 434 -22.39 11.13 22.66
N LEU A 435 -21.47 10.60 23.46
CA LEU A 435 -20.17 11.22 23.71
C LEU A 435 -19.28 11.20 22.46
N LEU A 436 -19.21 10.10 21.72
CA LEU A 436 -18.47 10.05 20.44
C LEU A 436 -18.97 11.12 19.47
N VAL A 437 -20.30 11.28 19.36
CA VAL A 437 -20.89 12.27 18.46
C VAL A 437 -20.68 13.70 18.96
N GLY A 438 -21.03 13.98 20.21
CA GLY A 438 -21.01 15.33 20.77
C GLY A 438 -19.61 15.80 21.15
N ARG A 439 -18.93 15.06 22.04
CA ARG A 439 -17.57 15.40 22.50
C ARG A 439 -16.51 15.04 21.46
N GLY A 440 -16.67 13.93 20.75
CA GLY A 440 -15.79 13.59 19.64
C GLY A 440 -16.02 14.41 18.37
N ARG A 441 -17.06 15.27 18.35
CA ARG A 441 -17.37 16.20 17.25
C ARG A 441 -17.51 15.50 15.91
N LEU A 442 -18.04 14.28 15.90
CA LEU A 442 -18.10 13.47 14.68
C LEU A 442 -19.01 14.11 13.63
N ARG A 443 -20.05 14.84 14.02
CA ARG A 443 -20.89 15.52 13.02
C ARG A 443 -20.08 16.51 12.17
N GLU A 444 -19.13 17.22 12.78
CA GLU A 444 -18.29 18.20 12.12
C GLU A 444 -17.06 17.57 11.43
N THR A 445 -16.51 16.51 12.03
CA THR A 445 -15.19 15.96 11.66
C THR A 445 -15.26 14.67 10.85
N TYR A 446 -16.44 14.03 10.73
CA TYR A 446 -16.59 12.78 9.98
C TYR A 446 -16.19 12.90 8.51
N ALA A 447 -16.38 14.08 7.91
CA ALA A 447 -15.88 14.36 6.57
C ALA A 447 -14.35 14.22 6.49
N ASP A 448 -13.62 14.76 7.47
CA ASP A 448 -12.16 14.68 7.53
C ASP A 448 -11.68 13.24 7.80
N PHE A 449 -12.39 12.49 8.64
CA PHE A 449 -12.13 11.06 8.83
C PHE A 449 -12.23 10.27 7.51
N VAL A 450 -13.31 10.48 6.72
CA VAL A 450 -13.45 9.83 5.40
C VAL A 450 -12.31 10.22 4.46
N ARG A 451 -11.88 11.49 4.49
CA ARG A 451 -10.73 11.98 3.73
C ARG A 451 -9.43 11.26 4.12
N GLU A 452 -9.17 11.09 5.42
CA GLU A 452 -7.99 10.39 5.95
C GLU A 452 -7.96 8.93 5.51
N VAL A 453 -9.10 8.23 5.58
CA VAL A 453 -9.20 6.84 5.10
C VAL A 453 -8.95 6.76 3.59
N MET A 454 -9.49 7.68 2.79
CA MET A 454 -9.23 7.72 1.35
C MET A 454 -7.72 7.87 1.04
N VAL A 455 -7.02 8.76 1.74
CA VAL A 455 -5.56 8.93 1.59
C VAL A 455 -4.80 7.67 2.03
N ALA A 456 -5.24 7.03 3.10
CA ALA A 456 -4.57 5.85 3.64
C ALA A 456 -4.81 4.57 2.83
N ALA A 457 -5.95 4.42 2.14
CA ALA A 457 -6.38 3.14 1.54
C ALA A 457 -6.36 3.08 -0.01
N ILE A 458 -6.46 4.21 -0.71
CA ILE A 458 -6.46 4.25 -2.20
C ILE A 458 -5.04 3.98 -2.75
N PRO A 459 -4.85 3.34 -3.94
CA PRO A 459 -5.83 2.83 -4.93
C PRO A 459 -6.27 1.39 -4.71
N MET A 460 -6.11 0.85 -3.50
CA MET A 460 -6.56 -0.50 -3.15
C MET A 460 -7.93 -0.55 -2.45
N PRO A 461 -8.97 0.23 -2.82
CA PRO A 461 -10.32 -0.17 -2.45
C PRO A 461 -10.63 -1.48 -3.18
N GLY A 462 -10.77 -2.56 -2.43
CA GLY A 462 -11.26 -3.84 -2.94
C GLY A 462 -12.71 -3.76 -3.44
N PRO A 463 -13.46 -4.87 -3.40
CA PRO A 463 -14.81 -5.00 -3.99
C PRO A 463 -15.92 -4.14 -3.34
N TRP A 464 -15.58 -3.15 -2.51
CA TRP A 464 -16.53 -2.28 -1.82
C TRP A 464 -16.88 -0.99 -2.55
N ALA A 465 -16.35 -0.75 -3.77
CA ALA A 465 -16.86 0.32 -4.61
C ALA A 465 -18.30 0.01 -5.06
N ASP A 466 -19.26 0.84 -4.65
CA ASP A 466 -20.69 0.73 -4.97
C ASP A 466 -20.93 0.80 -6.48
N ALA A 467 -20.13 1.60 -7.20
CA ALA A 467 -20.07 1.51 -8.66
C ALA A 467 -18.68 1.80 -9.21
N THR A 468 -18.37 1.13 -10.32
CA THR A 468 -17.21 1.42 -11.16
C THR A 468 -17.66 1.74 -12.57
N VAL A 469 -17.28 2.93 -13.07
CA VAL A 469 -17.50 3.35 -14.45
C VAL A 469 -16.16 3.32 -15.18
N THR A 470 -15.99 2.40 -16.11
CA THR A 470 -14.78 2.33 -16.94
C THR A 470 -15.08 2.90 -18.32
N GLU A 471 -14.44 4.01 -18.64
CA GLU A 471 -14.55 4.70 -19.91
C GLU A 471 -13.41 4.28 -20.84
N ARG A 472 -13.77 3.82 -22.03
CA ARG A 472 -12.87 3.45 -23.13
C ARG A 472 -13.10 4.35 -24.32
N GLU A 473 -12.29 4.22 -25.37
CA GLU A 473 -12.47 5.05 -26.56
C GLU A 473 -13.87 4.84 -27.18
N GLU A 474 -14.31 3.58 -27.29
CA GLU A 474 -15.52 3.19 -28.01
C GLU A 474 -16.65 2.65 -27.12
N SER A 475 -16.40 2.40 -25.84
CA SER A 475 -17.42 1.91 -24.91
C SER A 475 -17.31 2.50 -23.50
N THR A 476 -18.39 2.40 -22.74
CA THR A 476 -18.41 2.63 -21.30
C THR A 476 -18.98 1.41 -20.60
N SER A 477 -18.22 0.79 -19.70
CA SER A 477 -18.72 -0.29 -18.85
C SER A 477 -19.10 0.27 -17.48
N VAL A 478 -20.32 0.02 -17.02
CA VAL A 478 -20.77 0.38 -15.68
C VAL A 478 -21.00 -0.91 -14.90
N VAL A 479 -20.31 -1.06 -13.78
CA VAL A 479 -20.55 -2.12 -12.81
C VAL A 479 -21.11 -1.48 -11.56
N THR A 480 -22.31 -1.87 -11.15
CA THR A 480 -22.92 -1.45 -9.89
C THR A 480 -23.08 -2.65 -8.97
N ARG A 481 -22.93 -2.41 -7.67
CA ARG A 481 -23.25 -3.38 -6.61
C ARG A 481 -24.51 -2.90 -5.92
N PRO A 482 -25.70 -3.32 -6.39
CA PRO A 482 -26.97 -2.77 -5.93
C PRO A 482 -27.37 -3.23 -4.52
N SER A 483 -26.68 -4.24 -3.97
CA SER A 483 -27.05 -4.75 -2.65
C SER A 483 -26.70 -3.76 -1.55
N ALA A 484 -27.73 -3.35 -0.81
CA ALA A 484 -27.57 -2.64 0.46
C ALA A 484 -27.05 -3.58 1.57
N THR A 485 -26.91 -4.88 1.27
CA THR A 485 -26.50 -5.90 2.23
C THR A 485 -24.98 -6.08 2.17
N VAL A 486 -24.35 -5.88 3.32
CA VAL A 486 -22.93 -6.11 3.54
C VAL A 486 -22.57 -7.55 3.18
N GLY A 487 -21.56 -7.74 2.32
CA GLY A 487 -21.07 -9.06 1.91
C GLY A 487 -21.80 -9.69 0.72
N ASP A 488 -22.79 -9.03 0.13
CA ASP A 488 -23.42 -9.50 -1.10
C ASP A 488 -22.50 -9.25 -2.31
N SER A 489 -22.30 -10.30 -3.12
CA SER A 489 -21.48 -10.29 -4.31
C SER A 489 -22.26 -9.97 -5.59
N GLY A 490 -23.56 -9.67 -5.49
CA GLY A 490 -24.40 -9.30 -6.62
C GLY A 490 -23.85 -8.08 -7.36
N GLU A 491 -23.46 -8.29 -8.63
CA GLU A 491 -23.02 -7.23 -9.52
C GLU A 491 -23.99 -7.10 -10.70
N ALA A 492 -24.43 -5.89 -10.98
CA ALA A 492 -25.08 -5.56 -12.24
C ALA A 492 -24.06 -4.91 -13.16
N ARG A 493 -23.93 -5.43 -14.38
CA ARG A 493 -23.04 -4.89 -15.41
C ARG A 493 -23.86 -4.40 -16.59
N GLN A 494 -23.51 -3.20 -17.06
CA GLN A 494 -24.06 -2.60 -18.26
C GLN A 494 -22.90 -2.14 -19.15
N GLU A 495 -22.91 -2.55 -20.42
CA GLU A 495 -21.98 -2.05 -21.43
C GLU A 495 -22.73 -1.08 -22.35
N LEU A 496 -22.19 0.12 -22.53
CA LEU A 496 -22.75 1.16 -23.37
C LEU A 496 -21.82 1.43 -24.55
N THR A 497 -22.29 1.22 -25.77
CA THR A 497 -21.52 1.45 -27.01
C THR A 497 -22.05 2.62 -27.81
N GLU A 498 -23.36 2.90 -27.74
CA GLU A 498 -23.97 4.04 -28.43
C GLU A 498 -23.52 5.38 -27.85
N ALA A 499 -23.04 6.29 -28.71
CA ALA A 499 -22.49 7.59 -28.30
C ALA A 499 -23.46 8.43 -27.45
N GLN A 500 -24.77 8.39 -27.75
CA GLN A 500 -25.81 9.09 -26.99
C GLN A 500 -25.92 8.60 -25.54
N HIS A 501 -25.86 7.28 -25.32
CA HIS A 501 -25.92 6.69 -23.99
C HIS A 501 -24.60 6.88 -23.24
N ARG A 502 -23.47 6.88 -23.95
CA ARG A 502 -22.15 7.14 -23.37
C ARG A 502 -21.99 8.58 -22.87
N ALA A 503 -22.53 9.55 -23.61
CA ALA A 503 -22.52 10.96 -23.23
C ALA A 503 -23.62 11.34 -22.21
N GLY A 504 -24.53 10.40 -21.89
CA GLY A 504 -25.64 10.61 -20.98
C GLY A 504 -25.23 10.82 -19.52
N GLU A 505 -26.10 11.49 -18.77
CA GLU A 505 -26.00 11.60 -17.31
C GLU A 505 -26.24 10.23 -16.68
N ARG A 506 -25.34 9.82 -15.78
CA ARG A 506 -25.49 8.60 -15.00
C ARG A 506 -25.85 8.98 -13.57
N ARG A 507 -26.95 8.45 -13.06
CA ARG A 507 -27.46 8.78 -11.73
C ARG A 507 -27.39 7.55 -10.83
N PHE A 508 -26.81 7.72 -9.65
CA PHE A 508 -26.73 6.71 -8.61
C PHE A 508 -27.52 7.20 -7.40
N ALA A 509 -28.62 6.53 -7.08
CA ALA A 509 -29.41 6.80 -5.88
C ALA A 509 -28.79 6.08 -4.68
N LEU A 510 -28.53 6.81 -3.60
CA LEU A 510 -27.74 6.36 -2.46
C LEU A 510 -28.53 6.56 -1.17
N THR A 511 -28.76 5.50 -0.42
CA THR A 511 -29.20 5.59 0.98
C THR A 511 -28.00 5.33 1.87
N ILE A 512 -27.50 6.38 2.53
CA ILE A 512 -26.29 6.33 3.36
C ILE A 512 -26.69 6.39 4.82
N ALA A 513 -26.35 5.35 5.59
CA ALA A 513 -26.66 5.24 7.01
C ALA A 513 -25.91 6.31 7.84
N PRO A 514 -26.33 6.59 9.08
CA PRO A 514 -25.63 7.54 9.95
C PRO A 514 -24.14 7.26 10.09
N LEU A 515 -23.30 8.29 9.95
CA LEU A 515 -21.83 8.18 10.05
C LEU A 515 -21.24 7.01 9.24
N THR A 516 -21.69 6.88 8.00
CA THR A 516 -21.14 5.91 7.01
C THR A 516 -20.78 6.60 5.70
N ALA A 517 -20.07 5.91 4.82
CA ALA A 517 -19.67 6.37 3.50
C ALA A 517 -19.78 5.28 2.43
N ARG A 518 -19.98 5.71 1.18
CA ARG A 518 -20.10 4.90 -0.04
C ARG A 518 -19.09 5.40 -1.07
N PHE A 519 -18.57 4.50 -1.90
CA PHE A 519 -17.40 4.78 -2.73
C PHE A 519 -17.62 4.42 -4.19
N PHE A 520 -17.17 5.31 -5.07
CA PHE A 520 -17.32 5.17 -6.52
C PHE A 520 -15.96 5.34 -7.19
N CYS A 521 -15.76 4.64 -8.29
CA CYS A 521 -14.55 4.73 -9.09
C CYS A 521 -14.90 5.01 -10.56
N LEU A 522 -14.26 6.02 -11.14
CA LEU A 522 -14.28 6.25 -12.58
C LEU A 522 -12.87 5.99 -13.12
N ARG A 523 -12.76 5.20 -14.18
CA ARG A 523 -11.48 4.77 -14.75
C ARG A 523 -11.42 5.11 -16.22
N GLY A 524 -10.33 5.73 -16.65
CA GLY A 524 -10.04 5.99 -18.05
C GLY A 524 -9.06 4.95 -18.58
N VAL A 525 -9.52 4.06 -19.45
CA VAL A 525 -8.71 2.95 -19.96
C VAL A 525 -8.57 3.06 -21.48
N GLU A 526 -7.32 3.12 -21.97
CA GLU A 526 -7.00 3.20 -23.40
C GLU A 526 -7.63 4.41 -24.12
N LEU A 527 -7.81 5.52 -23.41
CA LEU A 527 -8.33 6.76 -23.97
C LEU A 527 -7.25 7.50 -24.78
N ARG A 528 -7.47 7.63 -26.08
CA ARG A 528 -6.70 8.49 -26.99
C ARG A 528 -7.08 9.96 -26.81
N THR A 529 -8.37 10.21 -26.63
CA THR A 529 -8.88 11.57 -26.41
C THR A 529 -9.31 11.72 -24.95
N PRO A 530 -8.80 12.71 -24.21
CA PRO A 530 -9.19 12.91 -22.81
C PRO A 530 -10.69 13.19 -22.64
N ARG A 531 -11.21 12.86 -21.47
CA ARG A 531 -12.61 13.12 -21.11
C ARG A 531 -12.71 14.15 -19.98
N ASP A 532 -13.72 14.99 -20.04
CA ASP A 532 -14.15 15.83 -18.93
C ASP A 532 -15.18 15.07 -18.10
N VAL A 533 -14.97 15.04 -16.80
CA VAL A 533 -15.93 14.46 -15.85
C VAL A 533 -16.63 15.60 -15.12
N GLU A 534 -17.95 15.61 -15.16
CA GLU A 534 -18.77 16.47 -14.31
C GLU A 534 -19.44 15.61 -13.23
N LEU A 535 -19.26 16.04 -11.98
CA LEU A 535 -19.86 15.42 -10.80
C LEU A 535 -20.84 16.38 -10.16
N ARG A 536 -22.03 15.90 -9.84
CA ARG A 536 -23.01 16.63 -9.03
C ARG A 536 -23.59 15.71 -7.98
N LEU A 537 -23.54 16.11 -6.72
CA LEU A 537 -24.20 15.41 -5.64
C LEU A 537 -25.40 16.24 -5.20
N THR A 538 -26.56 15.61 -5.06
CA THR A 538 -27.73 16.26 -4.49
C THR A 538 -28.31 15.49 -3.31
N ARG A 539 -28.95 16.20 -2.40
CA ARG A 539 -29.73 15.67 -1.27
C ARG A 539 -31.09 16.35 -1.31
N ALA A 540 -32.16 15.56 -1.41
CA ALA A 540 -33.52 16.09 -1.58
C ALA A 540 -33.65 17.14 -2.73
N GLY A 541 -32.88 16.97 -3.81
CA GLY A 541 -32.87 17.87 -4.97
C GLY A 541 -31.95 19.09 -4.85
N GLU A 542 -31.42 19.39 -3.66
CA GLU A 542 -30.47 20.48 -3.43
C GLU A 542 -29.02 20.01 -3.57
N GLY A 543 -28.13 20.88 -4.06
CA GLY A 543 -26.70 20.57 -4.19
C GLY A 543 -26.04 20.29 -2.84
N SER A 544 -25.16 19.30 -2.78
CA SER A 544 -24.47 18.90 -1.55
C SER A 544 -22.95 18.81 -1.76
N ASP A 545 -22.20 19.14 -0.70
CA ASP A 545 -20.75 19.01 -0.62
C ASP A 545 -20.30 17.76 0.17
N HIS A 546 -21.22 16.85 0.49
CA HIS A 546 -20.98 15.66 1.30
C HIS A 546 -20.29 14.53 0.52
N ALA A 547 -19.29 14.90 -0.27
CA ALA A 547 -18.43 13.95 -0.95
C ALA A 547 -17.01 14.52 -1.18
N TRP A 548 -16.05 13.61 -1.14
CA TRP A 548 -14.68 13.86 -1.54
C TRP A 548 -14.41 13.27 -2.92
N SER A 549 -13.56 13.94 -3.70
CA SER A 549 -13.03 13.46 -4.97
C SER A 549 -11.51 13.37 -4.89
N LEU A 550 -10.90 12.30 -5.37
CA LEU A 550 -9.46 12.08 -5.37
C LEU A 550 -9.02 11.55 -6.74
N GLN A 551 -8.09 12.24 -7.38
CA GLN A 551 -7.53 11.86 -8.68
C GLN A 551 -6.25 11.05 -8.48
N VAL A 552 -6.15 9.89 -9.13
CA VAL A 552 -4.94 9.05 -9.17
C VAL A 552 -4.26 9.29 -10.51
N ARG A 553 -2.99 9.71 -10.46
CA ARG A 553 -2.25 10.06 -11.68
C ARG A 553 -1.98 8.85 -12.55
N THR A 554 -1.96 9.07 -13.86
CA THR A 554 -1.76 8.01 -14.88
C THR A 554 -0.32 7.45 -14.86
N ASP A 555 0.64 8.24 -14.39
CA ASP A 555 2.09 7.96 -14.47
C ASP A 555 2.72 7.53 -13.12
N GLN A 556 2.01 7.70 -12.01
CA GLN A 556 2.52 7.51 -10.65
C GLN A 556 1.40 6.99 -9.76
N LEU A 557 1.70 6.09 -8.81
CA LEU A 557 0.78 5.70 -7.72
C LEU A 557 0.53 6.85 -6.71
N LEU A 558 0.79 8.09 -7.11
CA LEU A 558 0.57 9.30 -6.36
C LEU A 558 -0.82 9.83 -6.70
N HIS A 559 -1.61 10.09 -5.67
CA HIS A 559 -2.90 10.73 -5.79
C HIS A 559 -2.80 12.21 -5.42
N SER A 560 -3.70 13.03 -5.98
CA SER A 560 -3.91 14.38 -5.46
C SER A 560 -4.49 14.30 -4.03
N PRO A 561 -4.34 15.35 -3.20
CA PRO A 561 -5.14 15.44 -1.98
C PRO A 561 -6.63 15.40 -2.35
N PRO A 562 -7.49 14.70 -1.57
CA PRO A 562 -8.92 14.72 -1.82
C PRO A 562 -9.49 16.14 -1.76
N ARG A 563 -10.43 16.45 -2.66
CA ARG A 563 -11.11 17.74 -2.76
C ARG A 563 -12.61 17.56 -2.56
N ARG A 564 -13.21 18.44 -1.77
CA ARG A 564 -14.65 18.42 -1.49
C ARG A 564 -15.42 18.83 -2.74
N LEU A 565 -16.52 18.14 -3.04
CA LEU A 565 -17.37 18.51 -4.18
C LEU A 565 -18.02 19.87 -3.94
N ASN A 566 -18.15 20.66 -4.99
CA ASN A 566 -18.92 21.89 -4.98
C ASN A 566 -20.43 21.55 -5.11
N PRO A 567 -21.32 22.08 -4.25
CA PRO A 567 -22.77 21.90 -4.35
C PRO A 567 -23.37 22.25 -5.72
N SER A 568 -22.78 23.22 -6.43
CA SER A 568 -23.22 23.61 -7.78
C SER A 568 -22.75 22.65 -8.88
N GLY A 569 -21.89 21.68 -8.56
CA GLY A 569 -21.24 20.76 -9.50
C GLY A 569 -19.73 20.98 -9.59
N THR A 570 -19.00 19.90 -9.85
CA THR A 570 -17.53 19.88 -9.94
C THR A 570 -17.11 19.32 -11.29
N THR A 571 -16.37 20.10 -12.08
CA THR A 571 -15.80 19.67 -13.37
C THR A 571 -14.33 19.32 -13.21
N LEU A 572 -13.95 18.12 -13.66
CA LEU A 572 -12.63 17.53 -13.52
C LEU A 572 -12.11 17.14 -14.91
N PRO A 573 -11.36 18.02 -15.58
CA PRO A 573 -10.93 17.78 -16.94
C PRO A 573 -9.74 16.82 -17.04
N GLY A 574 -9.71 16.03 -18.12
CA GLY A 574 -8.53 15.26 -18.51
C GLY A 574 -8.44 13.84 -17.96
N LEU A 575 -9.56 13.16 -17.73
CA LEU A 575 -9.56 11.71 -17.50
C LEU A 575 -8.88 11.00 -18.69
N GLY A 576 -7.94 10.10 -18.40
CA GLY A 576 -7.10 9.41 -19.39
C GLY A 576 -5.82 10.17 -19.77
N ARG A 577 -5.65 11.42 -19.32
CA ARG A 577 -4.43 12.23 -19.56
C ARG A 577 -3.82 12.75 -18.26
N ASN A 578 -4.58 13.55 -17.51
CA ASN A 578 -4.15 14.17 -16.26
C ASN A 578 -4.21 13.18 -15.09
N TYR A 579 -5.21 12.30 -15.12
CA TYR A 579 -5.41 11.24 -14.14
C TYR A 579 -6.03 10.00 -14.81
N GLY A 580 -5.70 8.82 -14.31
CA GLY A 580 -6.17 7.54 -14.82
C GLY A 580 -7.44 7.08 -14.11
N ASP A 581 -7.47 7.23 -12.78
CA ASP A 581 -8.61 6.89 -11.94
C ASP A 581 -9.08 8.11 -11.15
N LEU A 582 -10.39 8.18 -10.90
CA LEU A 582 -11.03 9.16 -10.04
C LEU A 582 -11.90 8.42 -9.02
N TRP A 583 -11.58 8.63 -7.75
CA TRP A 583 -12.33 8.09 -6.62
C TRP A 583 -13.26 9.14 -6.04
N ILE A 584 -14.47 8.73 -5.68
CA ILE A 584 -15.47 9.56 -5.02
C ILE A 584 -15.92 8.87 -3.75
N GLY A 585 -15.80 9.53 -2.60
CA GLY A 585 -16.32 9.05 -1.33
C GLY A 585 -17.48 9.93 -0.90
N VAL A 586 -18.71 9.43 -0.99
CA VAL A 586 -19.93 10.11 -0.54
C VAL A 586 -20.20 9.70 0.91
N PHE A 587 -20.46 10.65 1.80
CA PHE A 587 -20.58 10.37 3.23
C PHE A 587 -21.83 10.99 3.85
N ASN A 588 -22.30 10.41 4.95
CA ASN A 588 -23.38 10.98 5.76
C ASN A 588 -22.82 11.41 7.13
N PRO A 589 -22.66 12.72 7.39
CA PRO A 589 -22.20 13.20 8.69
C PRO A 589 -23.31 13.21 9.76
N GLU A 590 -24.57 12.91 9.39
CA GLU A 590 -25.67 12.90 10.35
C GLU A 590 -25.57 11.67 11.28
N PRO A 591 -25.61 11.86 12.61
CA PRO A 591 -25.37 10.79 13.58
C PRO A 591 -26.59 9.92 13.91
N ALA A 592 -27.79 10.34 13.50
CA ALA A 592 -29.04 9.69 13.90
C ALA A 592 -29.93 9.27 12.72
N ALA A 593 -29.81 9.93 11.57
CA ALA A 593 -30.70 9.70 10.42
C ALA A 593 -29.90 9.29 9.18
N ALA A 594 -30.41 8.28 8.47
CA ALA A 594 -29.95 8.00 7.13
C ALA A 594 -30.25 9.18 6.21
N ALA A 595 -29.39 9.38 5.21
CA ALA A 595 -29.55 10.44 4.22
C ALA A 595 -29.62 9.83 2.82
N VAL A 596 -30.55 10.35 2.02
CA VAL A 596 -30.71 9.96 0.62
C VAL A 596 -30.01 10.98 -0.25
N TYR A 597 -29.06 10.51 -1.05
CA TYR A 597 -28.32 11.31 -2.03
C TYR A 597 -28.54 10.78 -3.44
N GLU A 598 -28.38 11.65 -4.42
CA GLU A 598 -28.22 11.27 -5.82
C GLU A 598 -26.87 11.79 -6.31
N LEU A 599 -25.99 10.87 -6.71
CA LEU A 599 -24.73 11.19 -7.38
C LEU A 599 -24.94 11.11 -8.89
N THR A 600 -24.75 12.24 -9.56
CA THR A 600 -24.78 12.35 -11.02
C THR A 600 -23.37 12.46 -11.57
N VAL A 601 -23.05 11.60 -12.52
CA VAL A 601 -21.77 11.51 -13.22
C VAL A 601 -22.00 11.70 -14.72
N THR A 602 -21.38 12.71 -15.30
CA THR A 602 -21.42 12.97 -16.74
C THR A 602 -20.02 12.95 -17.30
N ILE A 603 -19.82 12.20 -18.39
CA ILE A 603 -18.53 12.05 -19.06
C ILE A 603 -18.67 12.68 -20.45
N ARG A 604 -17.87 13.70 -20.74
CA ARG A 604 -17.88 14.39 -22.03
C ARG A 604 -16.53 14.23 -22.72
N VAL A 605 -16.57 14.07 -24.04
CA VAL A 605 -15.36 14.11 -24.86
C VAL A 605 -14.85 15.54 -24.90
N GLN A 606 -13.57 15.77 -24.55
CA GLN A 606 -12.97 17.08 -24.80
C GLN A 606 -12.93 17.32 -26.31
N SER A 607 -13.62 18.36 -26.78
CA SER A 607 -13.40 18.87 -28.14
C SER A 607 -11.95 19.34 -28.27
N PRO A 608 -11.27 19.11 -29.40
CA PRO A 608 -9.93 19.65 -29.63
C PRO A 608 -9.94 21.16 -29.41
N PRO A 609 -8.89 21.75 -28.81
CA PRO A 609 -8.82 23.19 -28.63
C PRO A 609 -8.79 23.90 -30.00
N GLY A 610 -9.94 24.45 -30.39
CA GLY A 610 -10.10 25.52 -31.37
C GLY A 610 -9.78 25.21 -32.83
N VAL A 611 -10.75 24.67 -33.58
CA VAL A 611 -11.06 25.30 -34.87
C VAL A 611 -11.93 26.50 -34.53
N ARG A 612 -11.38 27.72 -34.60
CA ARG A 612 -12.20 28.94 -34.63
C ARG A 612 -13.23 28.75 -35.74
N ARG A 613 -14.49 28.54 -35.40
CA ARG A 613 -15.59 28.81 -36.33
C ARG A 613 -15.60 30.33 -36.51
N THR A 614 -14.85 30.80 -37.50
CA THR A 614 -15.11 32.11 -38.10
C THR A 614 -16.52 32.04 -38.68
N THR A 615 -17.48 32.59 -37.95
CA THR A 615 -18.78 32.96 -38.51
C THR A 615 -18.52 33.99 -39.60
N PHE A 616 -18.46 33.54 -40.85
CA PHE A 616 -18.61 34.41 -42.00
C PHE A 616 -20.06 34.93 -41.97
N SER A 617 -20.24 36.16 -41.51
CA SER A 617 -21.50 36.89 -41.75
C SER A 617 -21.67 37.09 -43.26
N PRO A 618 -22.83 36.75 -43.85
CA PRO A 618 -23.11 37.13 -45.22
C PRO A 618 -23.24 38.65 -45.29
N LEU A 619 -22.51 39.27 -46.22
CA LEU A 619 -22.66 40.68 -46.56
C LEU A 619 -24.12 40.96 -46.92
N GLY A 620 -24.77 41.79 -46.11
CA GLY A 620 -26.11 42.28 -46.36
C GLY A 620 -26.17 43.05 -47.67
N ARG A 621 -27.08 42.64 -48.56
CA ARG A 621 -27.59 43.49 -49.62
C ARG A 621 -28.39 44.61 -48.97
N GLY A 622 -27.92 45.85 -49.08
CA GLY A 622 -28.73 47.03 -48.81
C GLY A 622 -29.86 47.17 -49.83
N PRO A 623 -31.04 47.69 -49.45
CA PRO A 623 -32.14 47.93 -50.38
C PRO A 623 -31.85 49.16 -51.26
N ARG A 624 -32.31 49.09 -52.52
CA ARG A 624 -32.61 50.26 -53.35
C ARG A 624 -33.98 50.80 -52.98
#